data_AF-A0AA38SPY0-F1
#
_entry.id   AF-A0AA38SPY0-F1
#
_cell.length_a   1.000
_cell.length_b   1.000
_cell.length_c   1.000
_cell.angle_alpha   90.00
_cell.angle_beta   90.00
_cell.angle_gamma   90.00
#
_symmetry.space_group_name_H-M   'P 1'
#
loop_
_entity.id
_entity.type
_entity.pdbx_description
1 polymer ?
#
loop_
_entity_poly.entity_id
_entity_poly.type
_entity_poly.pdbx_seq_one_letter_code
_entity_poly.pdbx_strand_id
1 'polypeptide(L)'
;MEKPKVFVDQGKENKVCKLVKSLYGLKQAPKQWHQKFDQAIVESDTAHGFVILCLYVDDMLIIGSDDKMIRSTNDMLKSKFDMKDMSLSDVILGIKITRTQDGLVLSQIPYMDKILEKFNQGDTSIARTPIDTSQHLSKIVKIMLHVEYSRIIGSLMYLMSCTRPDLVYAVSRLSRYTSNPSVEH
;
A
#
# COMPACT_ATOMS: atom_id res chain seq x y z
N MET A 1 15.96 -13.69 -26.79
CA MET A 1 15.97 -12.63 -25.77
C MET A 1 16.53 -11.39 -26.42
N GLU A 2 15.80 -10.29 -26.40
CA GLU A 2 16.20 -9.03 -27.04
C GLU A 2 16.80 -8.06 -26.01
N LYS A 3 17.74 -7.21 -26.44
CA LYS A 3 18.29 -6.15 -25.60
C LYS A 3 17.23 -5.08 -25.33
N PRO A 4 17.20 -4.48 -24.13
CA PRO A 4 16.39 -3.28 -23.91
C PRO A 4 16.85 -2.17 -24.86
N LYS A 5 15.89 -1.40 -25.40
CA LYS A 5 16.14 -0.34 -26.41
C LYS A 5 17.18 0.70 -25.98
N VAL A 6 17.43 0.84 -24.69
CA VAL A 6 18.39 1.79 -24.10
C VAL A 6 19.85 1.31 -24.20
N PHE A 7 20.09 0.03 -24.54
CA PHE A 7 21.43 -0.59 -24.53
C PHE A 7 21.88 -1.10 -25.92
N VAL A 8 21.47 -0.42 -26.99
CA VAL A 8 21.84 -0.79 -28.37
C VAL A 8 23.17 -0.11 -28.76
N ASP A 9 24.26 -0.86 -28.67
CA ASP A 9 25.57 -0.48 -29.22
C ASP A 9 25.70 -0.96 -30.68
N GLN A 10 26.10 -0.07 -31.60
CA GLN A 10 26.47 -0.44 -32.98
C GLN A 10 27.56 -1.53 -32.98
N GLY A 11 27.36 -2.59 -33.77
CA GLY A 11 28.30 -3.71 -33.91
C GLY A 11 28.23 -4.78 -32.81
N LYS A 12 27.30 -4.67 -31.85
CA LYS A 12 27.08 -5.69 -30.79
C LYS A 12 25.65 -6.21 -30.76
N GLU A 13 24.97 -6.21 -31.90
CA GLU A 13 23.54 -6.52 -32.02
C GLU A 13 23.19 -7.93 -31.50
N ASN A 14 24.07 -8.91 -31.69
CA ASN A 14 23.89 -10.29 -31.24
C ASN A 14 24.23 -10.55 -29.76
N LYS A 15 24.65 -9.54 -29.00
CA LYS A 15 24.93 -9.69 -27.57
C LYS A 15 23.64 -9.51 -26.77
N VAL A 16 23.55 -10.18 -25.62
CA VAL A 16 22.46 -9.99 -24.64
C VAL A 16 23.03 -9.53 -23.30
N CYS A 17 22.21 -8.85 -22.50
CA CYS A 17 22.60 -8.41 -21.15
C CYS A 17 22.40 -9.58 -20.17
N LYS A 18 23.45 -9.96 -19.43
CA LYS A 18 23.32 -10.88 -18.30
C LYS A 18 22.93 -10.08 -17.06
N LEU A 19 21.80 -10.43 -16.47
CA LEU A 19 21.38 -9.81 -15.22
C LEU A 19 22.13 -10.43 -14.03
N VAL A 20 22.83 -9.59 -13.26
CA VAL A 20 23.66 -10.03 -12.12
C VAL A 20 22.94 -9.83 -10.77
N LYS A 21 21.96 -8.93 -10.70
CA LYS A 21 21.12 -8.66 -9.52
C LYS A 21 19.66 -8.58 -9.94
N SER A 22 18.71 -8.96 -9.10
CA SER A 22 17.30 -8.82 -9.47
C SER A 22 16.93 -7.34 -9.69
N LEU A 23 16.13 -7.09 -10.73
CA LEU A 23 15.54 -5.79 -11.03
C LEU A 23 14.12 -5.72 -10.50
N TYR A 24 13.66 -4.49 -10.25
CA TYR A 24 12.26 -4.23 -9.98
C TYR A 24 11.36 -4.75 -11.11
N GLY A 25 10.18 -5.23 -10.76
CA GLY A 25 9.21 -5.81 -11.70
C GLY A 25 9.47 -7.27 -12.08
N LEU A 26 10.61 -7.86 -11.72
CA LEU A 26 10.81 -9.30 -11.85
C LEU A 26 10.06 -10.06 -10.76
N LYS A 27 9.45 -11.20 -11.10
CA LYS A 27 8.69 -12.04 -10.16
C LYS A 27 9.49 -12.45 -8.93
N GLN A 28 10.80 -12.67 -9.07
CA GLN A 28 11.70 -13.04 -7.98
C GLN A 28 12.24 -11.86 -7.17
N ALA A 29 12.07 -10.62 -7.63
CA ALA A 29 12.65 -9.45 -6.98
C ALA A 29 12.19 -9.25 -5.53
N PRO A 30 10.88 -9.40 -5.20
CA PRO A 30 10.43 -9.25 -3.82
C PRO A 30 11.06 -10.29 -2.89
N LYS A 31 11.22 -11.53 -3.36
CA LYS A 31 11.85 -12.61 -2.58
C LYS A 31 13.32 -12.31 -2.31
N GLN A 32 14.08 -11.89 -3.33
CA GLN A 32 15.49 -11.55 -3.16
C GLN A 32 15.68 -10.32 -2.26
N TRP A 33 14.82 -9.32 -2.39
CA TRP A 33 14.80 -8.16 -1.51
C TRP A 33 14.60 -8.56 -0.05
N HIS A 34 13.55 -9.35 0.22
CA HIS A 34 13.26 -9.83 1.56
C HIS A 34 14.40 -10.66 2.14
N GLN A 35 14.99 -11.60 1.38
CA GLN A 35 16.14 -12.39 1.84
C GLN A 35 17.36 -11.53 2.17
N LYS A 36 17.64 -10.51 1.34
CA LYS A 36 18.74 -9.58 1.60
C LYS A 36 18.48 -8.75 2.87
N PHE A 37 17.23 -8.32 3.07
CA PHE A 37 16.82 -7.58 4.25
C PHE A 37 16.96 -8.42 5.53
N ASP A 38 16.46 -9.64 5.50
CA ASP A 38 16.51 -10.57 6.63
C ASP A 38 17.96 -10.87 7.07
N GLN A 39 18.87 -11.08 6.12
CA GLN A 39 20.30 -11.26 6.41
C GLN A 39 20.98 -10.00 6.95
N ALA A 40 20.44 -8.82 6.66
CA ALA A 40 21.01 -7.55 7.07
C ALA A 40 20.50 -7.12 8.45
N ILE A 41 19.32 -7.55 8.88
CA ILE A 41 18.84 -7.26 10.22
C ILE A 41 19.56 -8.19 11.19
N VAL A 42 20.28 -7.60 12.14
CA VAL A 42 20.90 -8.31 13.25
C VAL A 42 20.04 -8.00 14.46
N GLU A 43 19.64 -9.03 15.22
CA GLU A 43 18.98 -8.84 16.51
C GLU A 43 19.91 -8.01 17.40
N SER A 44 19.51 -6.78 17.73
CA SER A 44 20.19 -5.99 18.76
C SER A 44 19.55 -6.28 20.10
N ASP A 45 20.35 -6.57 21.12
CA ASP A 45 19.87 -6.72 22.49
C ASP A 45 19.21 -5.41 22.96
N THR A 46 17.88 -5.43 23.13
CA THR A 46 17.09 -4.27 23.53
C THR A 46 16.75 -4.31 25.02
N ALA A 47 17.71 -4.70 25.87
CA ALA A 47 17.53 -4.74 27.33
C ALA A 47 16.94 -3.45 27.94
N HIS A 48 17.04 -2.30 27.25
CA HIS A 48 16.57 -0.99 27.72
C HIS A 48 15.65 -0.23 26.75
N GLY A 49 14.95 -0.90 25.83
CA GLY A 49 14.05 -0.20 24.90
C GLY A 49 13.42 -1.11 23.86
N PHE A 50 12.86 -0.52 22.80
CA PHE A 50 12.40 -1.29 21.64
C PHE A 50 12.58 -0.50 20.35
N VAL A 51 12.74 -1.24 19.25
CA VAL A 51 12.63 -0.73 17.89
C VAL A 51 11.71 -1.66 17.11
N ILE A 52 10.73 -1.08 16.43
CA ILE A 52 9.82 -1.77 15.51
C ILE A 52 10.15 -1.25 14.12
N LEU A 53 10.48 -2.18 13.23
CA LEU A 53 10.67 -1.93 11.80
C LEU A 53 9.43 -2.44 11.05
N CYS A 54 8.68 -1.52 10.46
CA CYS A 54 7.59 -1.87 9.54
C CYS A 54 8.08 -1.69 8.10
N LEU A 55 8.21 -2.79 7.36
CA LEU A 55 8.66 -2.79 5.98
C LEU A 55 7.50 -3.11 5.04
N TYR A 56 7.24 -2.23 4.08
CA TYR A 56 6.33 -2.46 2.96
C TYR A 56 7.08 -2.24 1.65
N VAL A 57 7.57 -3.33 1.06
CA VAL A 57 8.40 -3.30 -0.16
C VAL A 57 9.59 -2.36 0.04
N ASP A 58 9.57 -1.18 -0.58
CA ASP A 58 10.66 -0.19 -0.55
C ASP A 58 10.43 0.90 0.51
N ASP A 59 9.23 0.98 1.11
CA ASP A 59 8.88 1.92 2.16
C ASP A 59 9.14 1.29 3.55
N MET A 60 9.85 2.01 4.42
CA MET A 60 10.17 1.55 5.76
C MET A 60 9.82 2.60 6.82
N LEU A 61 9.16 2.15 7.88
CA LEU A 61 8.91 2.95 9.07
C LEU A 61 9.73 2.40 10.24
N ILE A 62 10.49 3.28 10.89
CA ILE A 62 11.27 2.99 12.08
C ILE A 62 10.54 3.64 13.26
N ILE A 63 10.10 2.83 14.21
CA ILE A 63 9.46 3.27 15.45
C ILE A 63 10.37 2.81 16.58
N GLY A 64 10.67 3.66 17.55
CA GLY A 64 11.48 3.27 18.69
C GLY A 64 11.06 3.95 19.97
N SER A 65 11.52 3.41 21.10
CA SER A 65 11.28 3.98 22.43
C SER A 65 11.93 5.35 22.64
N ASP A 66 13.02 5.63 21.92
CA ASP A 66 13.71 6.92 21.94
C ASP A 66 14.39 7.25 20.60
N ASP A 67 14.67 8.54 20.44
CA ASP A 67 15.31 9.12 19.26
C ASP A 67 16.70 8.54 18.96
N LYS A 68 17.45 8.15 19.98
CA LYS A 68 18.82 7.65 19.81
C LYS A 68 18.78 6.25 19.19
N MET A 69 17.87 5.39 19.63
CA MET A 69 17.63 4.09 19.03
C MET A 69 17.16 4.22 17.58
N ILE A 70 16.19 5.10 17.29
CA ILE A 70 15.69 5.34 15.93
C ILE A 70 16.84 5.76 15.00
N ARG A 71 17.66 6.73 15.42
CA ARG A 71 18.80 7.23 14.63
C ARG A 71 19.85 6.13 14.42
N SER A 72 20.20 5.39 15.48
CA SER A 72 21.17 4.31 15.39
C SER A 72 20.72 3.20 14.44
N THR A 73 19.44 2.82 14.47
CA THR A 73 18.87 1.84 13.54
C THR A 73 18.88 2.37 12.11
N ASN A 74 18.49 3.62 11.90
CA ASN A 74 18.51 4.26 10.59
C ASN A 74 19.92 4.32 10.00
N ASP A 75 20.94 4.67 10.79
CA ASP A 75 22.34 4.71 10.34
C ASP A 75 22.87 3.30 10.01
N MET A 76 22.50 2.30 10.82
CA MET A 76 22.81 0.89 10.54
C MET A 76 22.18 0.44 9.21
N LEU A 77 20.93 0.80 8.94
CA LEU A 77 20.25 0.46 7.68
C LEU A 77 20.86 1.18 6.48
N LYS A 78 21.16 2.48 6.59
CA LYS A 78 21.87 3.26 5.55
C LYS A 78 23.25 2.70 5.20
N SER A 79 23.92 2.07 6.16
CA SER A 79 25.21 1.43 5.89
C SER A 79 25.09 0.17 5.01
N LYS A 80 23.90 -0.47 4.98
CA LYS A 80 23.63 -1.73 4.27
C LYS A 80 22.80 -1.55 2.99
N PHE A 81 21.99 -0.49 2.94
CA PHE A 81 21.03 -0.22 1.89
C PHE A 81 21.17 1.21 1.37
N ASP A 82 21.03 1.35 0.06
CA ASP A 82 20.84 2.66 -0.56
C ASP A 82 19.41 3.11 -0.28
N MET A 83 19.25 3.95 0.74
CA MET A 83 17.96 4.44 1.20
C MET A 83 18.02 5.92 1.54
N LYS A 84 16.90 6.59 1.30
CA LYS A 84 16.74 8.00 1.64
C LYS A 84 16.01 8.14 2.97
N ASP A 85 16.60 8.91 3.87
CA ASP A 85 15.93 9.34 5.08
C ASP A 85 14.90 10.41 4.75
N MET A 86 13.64 10.12 5.03
CA MET A 86 12.53 11.03 4.82
C MET A 86 12.20 11.82 6.09
N SER A 87 13.07 11.78 7.10
CA SER A 87 12.87 12.37 8.42
C SER A 87 11.57 11.88 9.07
N LEU A 88 10.95 12.71 9.91
CA LEU A 88 9.69 12.39 10.55
C LEU A 88 8.61 12.17 9.48
N SER A 89 8.12 10.94 9.33
CA SER A 89 7.16 10.61 8.28
C SER A 89 5.82 11.32 8.50
N ASP A 90 5.41 12.13 7.52
CA ASP A 90 4.07 12.73 7.43
C ASP A 90 3.14 11.94 6.51
N VAL A 91 3.68 11.00 5.72
CA VAL A 91 2.91 10.13 4.83
C VAL A 91 3.58 8.74 4.76
N ILE A 92 2.78 7.69 4.93
CA ILE A 92 3.20 6.28 4.72
C ILE A 92 2.09 5.54 3.97
N LEU A 93 2.42 4.87 2.87
CA LEU A 93 1.43 4.14 2.03
C LEU A 93 0.22 5.00 1.58
N GLY A 94 0.41 6.31 1.42
CA GLY A 94 -0.69 7.23 1.09
C GLY A 94 -1.63 7.55 2.26
N ILE A 95 -1.26 7.17 3.49
CA ILE A 95 -1.89 7.61 4.73
C ILE A 95 -1.11 8.81 5.26
N LYS A 96 -1.77 9.95 5.38
CA LYS A 96 -1.22 11.15 6.02
C LYS A 96 -1.24 10.98 7.54
N ILE A 97 -0.11 11.25 8.17
CA ILE A 97 0.07 11.22 9.62
C ILE A 97 0.18 12.68 10.09
N THR A 98 -0.70 13.10 10.98
CA THR A 98 -0.62 14.41 11.64
C THR A 98 -0.42 14.19 13.13
N ARG A 99 0.66 14.74 13.68
CA ARG A 99 0.99 14.67 15.11
C ARG A 99 0.33 15.82 15.83
N THR A 100 -0.38 15.50 16.90
CA THR A 100 -1.07 16.45 17.78
C THR A 100 -0.61 16.23 19.22
N GLN A 101 -0.99 17.12 20.13
CA GLN A 101 -0.67 16.96 21.56
C GLN A 101 -1.33 15.69 22.16
N ASP A 102 -2.48 15.27 21.59
CA ASP A 102 -3.26 14.13 22.05
C ASP A 102 -2.91 12.80 21.35
N GLY A 103 -1.98 12.83 20.39
CA GLY A 103 -1.55 11.64 19.65
C GLY A 103 -1.49 11.82 18.14
N LEU A 104 -1.72 10.73 17.40
CA LEU A 104 -1.63 10.69 15.94
C LEU A 104 -3.02 10.71 15.30
N VAL A 105 -3.19 11.60 14.33
CA VAL A 105 -4.35 11.63 13.43
C VAL A 105 -3.93 11.05 12.08
N LEU A 106 -4.63 10.00 11.65
CA LEU A 106 -4.41 9.33 10.37
C LEU A 106 -5.50 9.73 9.37
N SER A 107 -5.12 10.10 8.15
CA SER A 107 -6.07 10.56 7.13
C SER A 107 -5.71 10.06 5.73
N GLN A 108 -6.73 9.69 4.96
CA GLN A 108 -6.60 9.29 3.56
C GLN A 108 -7.42 10.19 2.62
N ILE A 109 -7.65 11.46 2.99
CA ILE A 109 -8.44 12.41 2.18
C ILE A 109 -8.01 12.42 0.70
N PRO A 110 -6.71 12.53 0.33
CA PRO A 110 -6.32 12.53 -1.08
C PRO A 110 -6.69 11.24 -1.83
N TYR A 111 -6.72 10.11 -1.12
CA TYR A 111 -7.13 8.83 -1.70
C TYR A 111 -8.65 8.74 -1.84
N MET A 112 -9.41 9.27 -0.86
CA MET A 112 -10.87 9.40 -0.96
C MET A 112 -11.25 10.27 -2.15
N ASP A 113 -10.63 11.43 -2.33
CA ASP A 113 -10.89 12.33 -3.45
C ASP A 113 -10.62 11.64 -4.79
N LYS A 114 -9.53 10.87 -4.88
CA LYS A 114 -9.20 10.08 -6.07
C LYS A 114 -10.22 8.97 -6.36
N ILE A 115 -10.77 8.32 -5.34
CA ILE A 115 -11.84 7.32 -5.50
C ILE A 115 -13.10 8.00 -6.00
N LEU A 116 -13.48 9.13 -5.39
CA LEU A 116 -14.67 9.89 -5.77
C LEU A 116 -14.54 10.41 -7.20
N GLU A 117 -13.44 11.06 -7.58
CA GLU A 117 -13.22 11.53 -8.95
C GLU A 117 -13.33 10.40 -9.99
N LYS A 118 -12.89 9.20 -9.62
CA LYS A 118 -12.84 8.06 -10.53
C LYS A 118 -14.16 7.32 -10.68
N PHE A 119 -14.94 7.18 -9.60
CA PHE A 119 -16.11 6.30 -9.56
C PHE A 119 -17.42 7.03 -9.22
N ASN A 120 -17.36 8.27 -8.73
CA ASN A 120 -18.56 9.04 -8.44
C ASN A 120 -19.15 9.59 -9.73
N GLN A 121 -20.37 9.18 -10.05
CA GLN A 121 -21.11 9.62 -11.25
C GLN A 121 -21.89 10.93 -11.01
N GLY A 122 -21.41 11.79 -10.09
CA GLY A 122 -21.97 13.11 -9.82
C GLY A 122 -22.89 13.21 -8.60
N ASP A 123 -23.01 12.16 -7.77
CA ASP A 123 -23.74 12.22 -6.51
C ASP A 123 -22.81 12.67 -5.38
N THR A 124 -22.97 13.89 -4.90
CA THR A 124 -22.20 14.47 -3.78
C THR A 124 -23.01 14.53 -2.49
N SER A 125 -24.13 13.80 -2.41
CA SER A 125 -24.98 13.79 -1.24
C SER A 125 -24.24 13.23 -0.02
N ILE A 126 -24.43 13.90 1.13
CA ILE A 126 -23.85 13.46 2.39
C ILE A 126 -24.75 12.35 2.95
N ALA A 127 -24.24 11.11 2.93
CA ALA A 127 -24.89 10.00 3.59
C ALA A 127 -24.55 9.96 5.08
N ARG A 128 -25.56 9.77 5.94
CA ARG A 128 -25.37 9.60 7.40
C ARG A 128 -24.87 8.20 7.77
N THR A 129 -25.13 7.22 6.92
CA THR A 129 -24.75 5.82 7.12
C THR A 129 -24.11 5.29 5.83
N PRO A 130 -23.04 4.47 5.92
CA PRO A 130 -22.37 3.93 4.74
C PRO A 130 -23.24 3.05 3.82
N ILE A 131 -24.32 2.48 4.35
CA ILE A 131 -25.29 1.67 3.59
C ILE A 131 -26.65 1.66 4.30
N ASP A 132 -27.72 1.53 3.55
CA ASP A 132 -29.06 1.24 4.10
C ASP A 132 -29.18 -0.25 4.45
N THR A 133 -29.37 -0.55 5.73
CA THR A 133 -29.51 -1.93 6.22
C THR A 133 -30.85 -2.56 5.87
N SER A 134 -31.86 -1.76 5.53
CA SER A 134 -33.21 -2.24 5.20
C SER A 134 -33.34 -2.76 3.77
N GLN A 135 -32.45 -2.34 2.86
CA GLN A 135 -32.47 -2.80 1.47
C GLN A 135 -32.07 -4.27 1.39
N HIS A 136 -32.83 -5.08 0.66
CA HIS A 136 -32.54 -6.51 0.48
C HIS A 136 -31.87 -6.74 -0.88
N LEU A 137 -30.53 -6.73 -0.89
CA LEU A 137 -29.73 -6.92 -2.11
C LEU A 137 -29.86 -8.35 -2.64
N SER A 138 -30.33 -8.50 -3.88
CA SER A 138 -30.61 -9.79 -4.51
C SER A 138 -29.69 -10.07 -5.70
N LYS A 139 -29.39 -11.34 -5.96
CA LYS A 139 -28.58 -11.76 -7.11
C LYS A 139 -29.43 -11.71 -8.39
N ILE A 140 -29.66 -10.52 -8.96
CA ILE A 140 -30.34 -10.37 -10.25
C ILE A 140 -29.34 -10.58 -11.39
N VAL A 141 -29.81 -11.12 -12.52
CA VAL A 141 -29.03 -11.56 -13.70
C VAL A 141 -28.42 -10.40 -14.52
N LYS A 142 -28.52 -9.14 -14.07
CA LYS A 142 -28.02 -7.99 -14.83
C LYS A 142 -26.55 -7.74 -14.50
N ILE A 143 -25.68 -8.13 -15.42
CA ILE A 143 -24.22 -8.09 -15.26
C ILE A 143 -23.74 -6.63 -15.30
N MET A 144 -23.35 -6.08 -14.14
CA MET A 144 -22.40 -4.96 -14.13
C MET A 144 -21.04 -5.48 -14.60
N LEU A 145 -20.19 -4.62 -15.19
CA LEU A 145 -18.80 -4.96 -15.50
C LEU A 145 -18.10 -5.41 -14.21
N HIS A 146 -18.02 -6.73 -13.99
CA HIS A 146 -17.43 -7.40 -12.82
C HIS A 146 -16.09 -6.77 -12.37
N VAL A 147 -15.29 -6.34 -13.34
CA VAL A 147 -13.99 -5.68 -13.12
C VAL A 147 -14.13 -4.34 -12.41
N GLU A 148 -15.11 -3.52 -12.79
CA GLU A 148 -15.32 -2.20 -12.19
C GLU A 148 -15.82 -2.30 -10.76
N TYR A 149 -16.79 -3.17 -10.52
CA TYR A 149 -17.29 -3.47 -9.17
C TYR A 149 -16.15 -3.95 -8.25
N SER A 150 -15.36 -4.92 -8.71
CA SER A 150 -14.20 -5.43 -7.95
C SER A 150 -13.18 -4.33 -7.63
N ARG A 151 -12.97 -3.37 -8.54
CA ARG A 151 -12.07 -2.23 -8.32
C ARG A 151 -12.63 -1.26 -7.28
N ILE A 152 -13.93 -1.00 -7.26
CA ILE A 152 -14.59 -0.17 -6.25
C ILE A 152 -14.45 -0.82 -4.88
N ILE A 153 -14.82 -2.11 -4.75
CA ILE A 153 -14.70 -2.86 -3.50
C ILE A 153 -13.26 -2.86 -3.00
N GLY A 154 -12.28 -3.17 -3.84
CA GLY A 154 -10.87 -3.14 -3.46
C GLY A 154 -10.39 -1.76 -2.98
N SER A 155 -10.89 -0.68 -3.60
CA SER A 155 -10.55 0.69 -3.20
C SER A 155 -11.16 1.05 -1.85
N LEU A 156 -12.43 0.68 -1.62
CA LEU A 156 -13.11 0.89 -0.34
C LEU A 156 -12.53 0.02 0.78
N MET A 157 -12.09 -1.21 0.48
CA MET A 157 -11.41 -2.09 1.44
C MET A 157 -10.11 -1.47 1.96
N TYR A 158 -9.38 -0.73 1.13
CA TYR A 158 -8.17 -0.04 1.57
C TYR A 158 -8.50 1.09 2.56
N LEU A 159 -9.51 1.92 2.26
CA LEU A 159 -9.99 2.95 3.20
C LEU A 159 -10.46 2.31 4.52
N MET A 160 -11.27 1.26 4.42
CA MET A 160 -11.82 0.51 5.54
C MET A 160 -10.74 0.00 6.49
N SER A 161 -9.66 -0.56 5.93
CA SER A 161 -8.60 -1.20 6.71
C SER A 161 -7.65 -0.20 7.39
N CYS A 162 -7.63 1.06 6.92
CA CYS A 162 -6.64 2.04 7.35
C CYS A 162 -7.23 3.21 8.15
N THR A 163 -8.28 3.89 7.64
CA THR A 163 -8.78 5.14 8.25
C THR A 163 -10.30 5.26 8.37
N ARG A 164 -11.06 4.35 7.75
CA ARG A 164 -12.54 4.39 7.71
C ARG A 164 -13.19 3.09 8.19
N PRO A 165 -12.97 2.69 9.46
CA PRO A 165 -13.52 1.45 10.00
C PRO A 165 -15.06 1.42 10.00
N ASP A 166 -15.72 2.57 9.91
CA ASP A 166 -17.17 2.68 9.73
C ASP A 166 -17.67 2.01 8.44
N LEU A 167 -16.82 1.89 7.41
CA LEU A 167 -17.17 1.23 6.14
C LEU A 167 -17.21 -0.31 6.25
N VAL A 168 -16.74 -0.90 7.36
CA VAL A 168 -16.55 -2.36 7.50
C VAL A 168 -17.81 -3.13 7.15
N TYR A 169 -18.97 -2.71 7.69
CA TYR A 169 -20.23 -3.39 7.43
C TYR A 169 -20.64 -3.33 5.95
N ALA A 170 -20.62 -2.14 5.35
CA ALA A 170 -21.01 -1.92 3.97
C ALA A 170 -20.12 -2.72 3.00
N VAL A 171 -18.81 -2.60 3.16
CA VAL A 171 -17.82 -3.28 2.30
C VAL A 171 -17.91 -4.81 2.45
N SER A 172 -18.07 -5.32 3.68
CA SER A 172 -18.22 -6.77 3.93
C SER A 172 -19.51 -7.34 3.37
N ARG A 173 -20.57 -6.54 3.28
CA ARG A 173 -21.84 -6.95 2.69
C ARG A 173 -21.77 -6.97 1.16
N LEU A 174 -21.25 -5.90 0.57
CA LEU A 174 -21.13 -5.73 -0.87
C LEU A 174 -20.13 -6.71 -1.50
N SER A 175 -19.01 -6.99 -0.81
CA SER A 175 -17.99 -7.92 -1.30
C SER A 175 -18.51 -9.34 -1.61
N ARG A 176 -19.63 -9.76 -1.00
CA ARG A 176 -20.31 -11.05 -1.27
C ARG A 176 -20.82 -11.18 -2.70
N TYR A 177 -21.00 -10.06 -3.40
CA TYR A 177 -21.51 -10.02 -4.77
C TYR A 177 -20.41 -9.78 -5.80
N THR A 178 -19.13 -9.76 -5.40
CA THR A 178 -18.00 -9.47 -6.30
C THR A 178 -18.00 -10.35 -7.55
N SER A 179 -18.36 -11.63 -7.44
CA SER A 179 -18.40 -12.57 -8.57
C SER A 179 -19.60 -12.40 -9.50
N ASN A 180 -20.69 -11.77 -9.04
CA ASN A 180 -21.90 -11.54 -9.83
C ASN A 180 -22.63 -10.27 -9.33
N PRO A 181 -22.07 -9.07 -9.58
CA PRO A 181 -22.65 -7.81 -9.14
C PRO A 181 -23.83 -7.42 -10.03
N SER A 182 -24.81 -6.74 -9.43
CA SER A 182 -25.99 -6.21 -10.10
C SER A 182 -25.96 -4.68 -10.01
N VAL A 183 -26.81 -3.98 -10.77
CA VAL A 183 -26.90 -2.51 -10.74
C VAL A 183 -27.38 -1.97 -9.39
N GLU A 184 -28.06 -2.80 -8.59
CA GLU A 184 -28.52 -2.43 -7.23
C GLU A 184 -27.41 -2.53 -6.18
N HIS A 185 -26.28 -3.20 -6.50
CA HIS A 185 -25.14 -3.39 -5.59
C HIS A 185 -24.10 -2.28 -5.75
#